data_AF-A0AAD5VN29-F1
#
_entry.id   AF-A0AAD5VN29-F1
#
_cell.length_a   1.000
_cell.length_b   1.000
_cell.length_c   1.000
_cell.angle_alpha   90.00
_cell.angle_beta   90.00
_cell.angle_gamma   90.00
#
_symmetry.space_group_name_H-M   'P 1'
#
loop_
_entity.id
_entity.type
_entity.pdbx_description
1 polymer ?
#
loop_
_entity_poly.entity_id
_entity_poly.type
_entity_poly.pdbx_seq_one_letter_code
_entity_poly.pdbx_strand_id
1 'polypeptide(L)'
;MPALVATQPDIDYHPDLAKYKARTARRLEENPELLKMSLPLGFPAKVEGPIVWEGKDWTNEDQWVYQLSEEDLQEIEQGMKHFEGLGKPLGYINRETYPLPKLGPKLYDLAKELYSGRGFFVLRTIPIEKYTPLQLAIIYAGVSSHRTSRT
;
A
#
# COMPACT_ATOMS: atom_id res chain seq x y z
N MET A 1 -1.88 -42.18 -21.30
CA MET A 1 -1.19 -40.88 -21.38
C MET A 1 -0.79 -40.49 -19.97
N PRO A 2 0.51 -40.48 -19.59
CA PRO A 2 0.89 -40.11 -18.23
C PRO A 2 0.64 -38.61 -18.04
N ALA A 3 0.06 -38.24 -16.90
CA ALA A 3 -0.18 -36.86 -16.54
C ALA A 3 1.16 -36.11 -16.38
N LEU A 4 1.29 -34.96 -17.03
CA LEU A 4 2.40 -34.04 -16.79
C LEU A 4 2.36 -33.61 -15.32
N VAL A 5 3.32 -34.10 -14.53
CA VAL A 5 3.48 -33.67 -13.14
C VAL A 5 3.93 -32.21 -13.18
N ALA A 6 3.06 -31.30 -12.74
CA ALA A 6 3.40 -29.89 -12.64
C ALA A 6 4.54 -29.71 -11.64
N THR A 7 5.74 -29.42 -12.13
CA THR A 7 6.91 -29.07 -11.30
C THR A 7 6.95 -27.57 -11.08
N GLN A 8 7.33 -27.17 -9.87
CA GLN A 8 7.48 -25.76 -9.52
C GLN A 8 8.56 -25.15 -10.43
N PRO A 9 8.27 -24.02 -11.11
CA PRO A 9 9.27 -23.37 -11.93
C PRO A 9 10.43 -22.87 -11.06
N ASP A 10 11.65 -22.91 -11.60
CA ASP A 10 12.84 -22.32 -10.98
C ASP A 10 12.70 -20.78 -10.96
N ILE A 11 11.99 -20.28 -9.95
CA ILE A 11 11.79 -18.86 -9.66
C ILE A 11 12.41 -18.57 -8.30
N ASP A 12 13.46 -17.74 -8.30
CA ASP A 12 14.06 -17.21 -7.09
C ASP A 12 13.32 -15.92 -6.67
N TYR A 13 13.49 -15.50 -5.41
CA TYR A 13 12.92 -14.26 -4.89
C TYR A 13 13.48 -13.04 -5.63
N HIS A 14 14.78 -13.07 -5.95
CA HIS A 14 15.43 -11.98 -6.67
C HIS A 14 15.09 -12.04 -8.17
N PRO A 15 14.67 -10.92 -8.79
CA PRO A 15 14.47 -10.86 -10.23
C PRO A 15 15.75 -11.21 -10.98
N ASP A 16 15.71 -12.28 -11.78
CA ASP A 16 16.82 -12.72 -12.63
C ASP A 16 16.43 -12.57 -14.10
N LEU A 17 17.11 -11.64 -14.78
CA LEU A 17 16.86 -11.33 -16.19
C LEU A 17 17.22 -12.50 -17.11
N ALA A 18 18.28 -13.25 -16.80
CA ALA A 18 18.72 -14.38 -17.61
C ALA A 18 17.70 -15.52 -17.53
N LYS A 19 17.24 -15.86 -16.31
CA LYS A 19 16.16 -16.84 -16.11
C LYS A 19 14.86 -16.40 -16.78
N TYR A 20 14.50 -15.12 -16.69
CA TYR A 20 13.34 -14.57 -17.40
C TYR A 20 13.44 -14.78 -18.91
N LYS A 21 14.57 -14.37 -19.53
CA LYS A 21 14.79 -14.51 -20.97
C LYS A 21 14.76 -15.98 -21.41
N ALA A 22 15.43 -16.87 -20.70
CA ALA A 22 15.45 -18.30 -20.99
C ALA A 22 14.05 -18.92 -20.93
N ARG A 23 13.26 -18.57 -19.90
CA ARG A 23 11.87 -19.03 -19.75
C ARG A 23 10.96 -18.51 -20.87
N THR A 24 11.13 -17.25 -21.26
CA THR A 24 10.37 -16.65 -22.36
C THR A 24 10.72 -17.30 -23.69
N ALA A 25 12.00 -17.55 -23.97
CA ALA A 25 12.45 -18.26 -25.17
C ALA A 25 11.89 -19.68 -25.26
N ARG A 26 11.99 -20.45 -24.17
CA ARG A 26 11.40 -21.82 -24.11
C ARG A 26 9.90 -21.81 -24.37
N ARG A 27 9.17 -20.87 -23.77
CA ARG A 27 7.72 -20.75 -23.98
C ARG A 27 7.37 -20.43 -25.43
N LEU A 28 8.13 -19.55 -26.08
CA LEU A 28 7.96 -19.21 -27.49
C LEU A 28 8.31 -20.37 -28.42
N GLU A 29 9.26 -21.22 -28.06
CA GLU A 29 9.58 -22.44 -28.81
C GLU A 29 8.46 -23.48 -28.70
N GLU A 30 7.92 -23.69 -27.49
CA GLU A 30 6.80 -24.61 -27.23
C GLU A 30 5.49 -24.13 -27.87
N ASN A 31 5.24 -22.82 -27.88
CA ASN A 31 4.07 -22.21 -28.50
C ASN A 31 4.44 -20.87 -29.16
N PRO A 32 4.80 -20.89 -30.45
CA PRO A 32 5.16 -19.69 -31.21
C PRO A 32 4.04 -18.64 -31.31
N GLU A 33 2.78 -19.03 -31.11
CA GLU A 33 1.61 -18.16 -31.21
C GLU A 33 1.25 -17.48 -29.88
N LEU A 34 2.00 -17.72 -28.79
CA LEU A 34 1.75 -17.14 -27.45
C LEU A 34 1.57 -15.62 -27.45
N LEU A 35 2.34 -14.91 -28.28
CA LEU A 35 2.27 -13.44 -28.38
C LEU A 35 1.09 -12.93 -29.20
N LYS A 36 0.45 -13.82 -29.98
CA LYS A 36 -0.69 -13.52 -30.85
C LYS A 36 -2.03 -13.96 -30.25
N MET A 37 -2.01 -14.71 -29.15
CA MET A 37 -3.22 -15.13 -28.46
C MET A 37 -3.98 -13.89 -27.98
N SER A 38 -5.23 -13.77 -28.40
CA SER A 38 -6.16 -12.78 -27.87
C SER A 38 -6.43 -13.06 -26.40
N LEU A 39 -6.68 -12.01 -25.63
CA LEU A 39 -7.13 -12.15 -24.24
C LEU A 39 -8.42 -13.00 -24.18
N PRO A 40 -8.65 -13.74 -23.08
CA PRO A 40 -9.87 -14.52 -22.91
C PRO A 40 -11.12 -13.64 -23.04
N LEU A 41 -12.23 -14.25 -23.46
CA LEU A 41 -13.51 -13.56 -23.56
C LEU A 41 -13.88 -12.90 -22.21
N GLY A 42 -14.19 -11.61 -22.22
CA GLY A 42 -14.51 -10.83 -21.03
C GLY A 42 -13.32 -10.06 -20.42
N PHE A 43 -12.10 -10.28 -20.89
CA PHE A 43 -10.95 -9.46 -20.48
C PHE A 43 -10.83 -8.20 -21.36
N PRO A 44 -10.60 -7.02 -20.76
CA PRO A 44 -10.43 -5.80 -21.52
C PRO A 44 -9.07 -5.78 -22.21
N ALA A 45 -9.03 -5.27 -23.46
CA ALA A 45 -7.77 -5.08 -24.20
C ALA A 45 -6.83 -4.05 -23.54
N LYS A 46 -7.39 -3.12 -22.78
CA LYS A 46 -6.70 -2.11 -22.00
C LYS A 46 -7.50 -1.82 -20.74
N VAL A 47 -6.81 -1.66 -19.62
CA VAL A 47 -7.42 -1.15 -18.38
C VAL A 47 -7.33 0.37 -18.41
N GLU A 48 -8.42 1.04 -18.07
CA GLU A 48 -8.48 2.49 -17.99
C GLU A 48 -9.02 2.88 -16.61
N GLY A 49 -8.58 4.04 -16.11
CA GLY A 49 -9.04 4.56 -14.85
C GLY A 49 -7.92 5.22 -14.04
N PRO A 50 -8.28 5.83 -12.90
CA PRO A 50 -7.36 6.61 -12.07
C PRO A 50 -6.23 5.79 -11.44
N ILE A 51 -6.41 4.47 -11.32
CA ILE A 51 -5.38 3.53 -10.83
C ILE A 51 -4.37 3.12 -11.91
N VAL A 52 -4.63 3.47 -13.18
CA VAL A 52 -3.76 3.12 -14.32
C VAL A 52 -2.88 4.33 -14.62
N TRP A 53 -1.71 4.36 -14.01
CA TRP A 53 -0.73 5.43 -14.19
C TRP A 53 0.70 4.87 -14.32
N GLU A 54 1.55 5.67 -14.93
CA GLU A 54 2.99 5.50 -15.00
C GLU A 54 3.69 6.58 -14.16
N GLY A 55 4.96 6.38 -13.81
CA GLY A 55 5.69 7.35 -12.96
C GLY A 55 5.76 8.78 -13.54
N LYS A 56 5.56 8.94 -14.85
CA LYS A 56 5.48 10.25 -15.53
C LYS A 56 4.19 11.02 -15.25
N ASP A 57 3.12 10.35 -14.80
CA ASP A 57 1.81 10.98 -14.60
C ASP A 57 1.78 11.80 -13.30
N TRP A 58 2.71 11.55 -12.38
CA TRP A 58 2.84 12.23 -11.08
C TRP A 58 4.20 12.92 -10.98
N THR A 59 4.24 14.21 -11.29
CA THR A 59 5.50 14.97 -11.40
C THR A 59 5.83 15.84 -10.19
N ASN A 60 4.84 16.21 -9.38
CA ASN A 60 5.02 17.05 -8.20
C ASN A 60 4.56 16.31 -6.94
N GLU A 61 5.43 16.30 -5.93
CA GLU A 61 5.21 15.66 -4.64
C GLU A 61 3.95 16.14 -3.92
N ASP A 62 3.57 17.41 -4.10
CA ASP A 62 2.33 17.98 -3.55
C ASP A 62 1.07 17.26 -4.05
N GLN A 63 1.16 16.51 -5.15
CA GLN A 63 0.04 15.72 -5.68
C GLN A 63 -0.22 14.47 -4.84
N TRP A 64 0.76 13.94 -4.11
CA TRP A 64 0.59 12.72 -3.30
C TRP A 64 0.99 12.84 -1.84
N VAL A 65 1.62 13.94 -1.44
CA VAL A 65 1.99 14.21 -0.05
C VAL A 65 0.94 15.07 0.64
N TYR A 66 0.47 14.58 1.78
CA TYR A 66 -0.21 15.40 2.76
C TYR A 66 0.81 15.82 3.83
N GLN A 67 1.08 17.11 3.92
CA GLN A 67 1.91 17.68 4.98
C GLN A 67 1.08 17.80 6.26
N LEU A 68 1.49 17.11 7.33
CA LEU A 68 0.82 17.24 8.62
C LEU A 68 1.10 18.65 9.16
N SER A 69 0.02 19.35 9.50
CA SER A 69 0.10 20.63 10.20
C SER A 69 0.58 20.44 11.64
N GLU A 70 0.98 21.53 12.29
CA GLU A 70 1.38 21.48 13.70
C GLU A 70 0.21 21.00 14.58
N GLU A 71 -1.03 21.38 14.24
CA GLU A 71 -2.23 20.90 14.91
C GLU A 71 -2.44 19.39 14.72
N ASP A 72 -2.19 18.87 13.51
CA ASP A 72 -2.28 17.43 13.23
C ASP A 72 -1.20 16.66 14.04
N LEU A 73 0.02 17.18 14.13
CA LEU A 73 1.11 16.58 14.91
C LEU A 73 0.82 16.57 16.41
N GLN A 74 0.28 17.67 16.95
CA GLN A 74 -0.14 17.75 18.35
C GLN A 74 -1.24 16.75 18.67
N GLU A 75 -2.21 16.57 17.77
CA GLU A 75 -3.28 15.60 17.93
C GLU A 75 -2.76 14.16 17.90
N ILE A 76 -1.81 13.85 17.00
CA ILE A 76 -1.10 12.56 16.97
C ILE A 76 -0.40 12.31 18.31
N GLU A 77 0.34 13.28 18.84
CA GLU A 77 1.04 13.13 20.12
C GLU A 77 0.07 12.91 21.29
N GLN A 78 -1.07 13.61 21.29
CA GLN A 78 -2.12 13.43 22.30
C GLN A 78 -2.74 12.04 22.23
N GLY A 79 -3.04 11.53 21.02
CA GLY A 79 -3.54 10.16 20.82
C GLY A 79 -2.57 9.10 21.32
N MET A 80 -1.27 9.28 21.06
CA MET A 80 -0.20 8.40 21.56
C MET A 80 -0.14 8.40 23.09
N LYS A 81 -0.08 9.58 23.72
CA LYS A 81 -0.04 9.70 25.19
C LYS A 81 -1.30 9.12 25.84
N HIS A 82 -2.46 9.32 25.21
CA HIS A 82 -3.71 8.73 25.67
C HIS A 82 -3.62 7.20 25.69
N PHE A 83 -3.19 6.59 24.59
CA PHE A 83 -3.05 5.13 24.50
C PHE A 83 -2.02 4.58 25.50
N GLU A 84 -0.86 5.23 25.65
CA GLU A 84 0.15 4.85 26.66
C GLU A 84 -0.44 4.89 28.08
N GLY A 85 -1.24 5.91 28.39
CA GLY A 85 -1.93 6.05 29.67
C GLY A 85 -2.96 4.94 29.97
N LEU A 86 -3.46 4.23 28.94
CA LEU A 86 -4.37 3.09 29.13
C LEU A 86 -3.64 1.82 29.59
N GLY A 87 -2.32 1.74 29.45
CA GLY A 87 -1.53 0.56 29.83
C GLY A 87 -1.90 -0.72 29.06
N LYS A 88 -2.49 -0.58 27.86
CA LYS A 88 -2.97 -1.71 27.05
C LYS A 88 -1.88 -2.23 26.09
N PRO A 89 -1.89 -3.53 25.76
CA PRO A 89 -1.04 -4.06 24.69
C PRO A 89 -1.32 -3.41 23.32
N LEU A 90 -0.31 -3.31 22.45
CA LEU A 90 -0.41 -2.67 21.13
C LEU A 90 -1.55 -3.21 20.24
N GLY A 91 -1.95 -4.46 20.41
CA GLY A 91 -3.08 -5.05 19.66
C GLY A 91 -4.44 -4.43 19.97
N TYR A 92 -4.54 -3.59 21.01
CA TYR A 92 -5.76 -2.86 21.35
C TYR A 92 -5.86 -1.48 20.69
N ILE A 93 -4.86 -1.08 19.89
CA ILE A 93 -4.90 0.21 19.19
C ILE A 93 -6.04 0.20 18.16
N ASN A 94 -7.03 1.06 18.39
CA ASN A 94 -8.15 1.34 17.50
C ASN A 94 -8.55 2.82 17.60
N ARG A 95 -9.62 3.21 16.90
CA ARG A 95 -10.10 4.60 16.84
C ARG A 95 -10.58 5.11 18.20
N GLU A 96 -11.05 4.21 19.06
CA GLU A 96 -11.55 4.51 20.39
C GLU A 96 -10.41 4.72 21.39
N THR A 97 -9.36 3.90 21.31
CA THR A 97 -8.18 3.97 22.20
C THR A 97 -7.08 4.91 21.69
N TYR A 98 -7.19 5.38 20.45
CA TYR A 98 -6.30 6.36 19.82
C TYR A 98 -7.16 7.41 19.08
N PRO A 99 -7.79 8.35 19.80
CA PRO A 99 -8.73 9.29 19.21
C PRO A 99 -8.01 10.36 18.38
N LEU A 100 -8.48 10.58 17.14
CA LEU A 100 -8.06 11.66 16.25
C LEU A 100 -9.31 12.40 15.70
N PRO A 101 -10.02 13.19 16.52
CA PRO A 101 -11.28 13.83 16.12
C PRO A 101 -11.16 14.77 14.90
N LYS A 102 -10.03 15.46 14.69
CA LYS A 102 -9.84 16.37 13.56
C LYS A 102 -9.08 15.71 12.41
N LEU A 103 -7.98 15.03 12.70
CA LEU A 103 -7.15 14.37 11.69
C LEU A 103 -7.80 13.08 11.14
N GLY A 104 -8.56 12.34 11.96
CA GLY A 104 -9.23 11.10 11.56
C GLY A 104 -10.13 11.26 10.32
N PRO A 105 -11.05 12.25 10.29
CA PRO A 105 -11.84 12.55 9.09
C PRO A 105 -10.99 12.88 7.86
N LYS A 106 -9.91 13.66 8.01
CA LYS A 106 -8.98 13.97 6.90
C LYS A 106 -8.30 12.71 6.36
N LEU A 107 -7.83 11.83 7.26
CA LEU A 107 -7.23 10.55 6.89
C LEU A 107 -8.22 9.62 6.19
N TYR A 108 -9.48 9.64 6.62
CA TYR A 108 -10.55 8.88 5.97
C TYR A 108 -10.81 9.38 4.53
N ASP A 109 -10.83 10.69 4.33
CA ASP A 109 -10.97 11.27 2.99
C ASP A 109 -9.76 10.96 2.10
N LEU A 110 -8.54 11.09 2.63
CA LEU A 110 -7.32 10.68 1.94
C LEU A 110 -7.31 9.18 1.60
N ALA A 111 -7.89 8.33 2.45
CA ALA A 111 -7.96 6.90 2.20
C ALA A 111 -8.82 6.54 0.97
N LYS A 112 -9.71 7.42 0.50
CA LYS A 112 -10.46 7.23 -0.76
C LYS A 112 -9.53 7.18 -1.98
N GLU A 113 -8.41 7.92 -1.95
CA GLU A 113 -7.38 7.90 -3.01
C GLU A 113 -6.74 6.52 -3.19
N LEU A 114 -6.78 5.68 -2.15
CA LEU A 114 -6.20 4.32 -2.20
C LEU A 114 -7.02 3.39 -3.09
N TYR A 115 -8.33 3.58 -3.15
CA TYR A 115 -9.25 2.67 -3.86
C TYR A 115 -9.71 3.24 -5.19
N SER A 116 -9.89 4.56 -5.26
CA SER A 116 -10.49 5.24 -6.42
C SER A 116 -9.57 6.26 -7.08
N GLY A 117 -8.36 6.43 -6.57
CA GLY A 117 -7.38 7.38 -7.07
C GLY A 117 -6.08 6.68 -7.47
N ARG A 118 -4.97 7.26 -7.01
CA ARG A 118 -3.59 6.85 -7.33
C ARG A 118 -3.19 5.51 -6.71
N GLY A 119 -3.93 5.04 -5.71
CA GLY A 119 -3.55 3.86 -4.93
C GLY A 119 -2.58 4.16 -3.78
N PHE A 120 -2.09 5.39 -3.64
CA PHE A 120 -1.21 5.78 -2.54
C PHE A 120 -1.28 7.28 -2.21
N PHE A 121 -0.90 7.59 -0.98
CA PHE A 121 -0.55 8.93 -0.50
C PHE A 121 0.51 8.80 0.58
N VAL A 122 1.21 9.88 0.86
CA VAL A 122 2.31 9.93 1.84
C VAL A 122 1.97 10.98 2.89
N LEU A 123 2.06 10.59 4.16
CA LEU A 123 2.06 11.53 5.28
C LEU A 123 3.50 11.94 5.54
N ARG A 124 3.80 13.23 5.46
CA ARG A 124 5.12 13.81 5.74
C ARG A 124 5.06 14.61 7.05
N THR A 125 6.24 15.01 7.54
CA THR A 125 6.51 15.90 8.71
C THR A 125 6.45 15.27 10.11
N ILE A 126 6.29 13.94 10.24
CA ILE A 126 6.39 13.27 11.55
C ILE A 126 7.84 13.34 12.08
N PRO A 127 8.09 13.97 13.25
CA PRO A 127 9.44 14.16 13.78
C PRO A 127 9.94 12.91 14.53
N ILE A 128 10.43 11.92 13.77
CA ILE A 128 10.78 10.59 14.30
C ILE A 128 11.78 10.59 15.48
N GLU A 129 12.70 11.55 15.51
CA GLU A 129 13.73 11.69 16.55
C GLU A 129 13.16 12.01 17.94
N LYS A 130 11.91 12.49 18.01
CA LYS A 130 11.24 12.81 19.28
C LYS A 130 10.66 11.58 20.00
N TYR A 131 10.59 10.43 19.32
CA TYR A 131 9.83 9.28 19.79
C TYR A 131 10.71 8.04 19.95
N THR A 132 10.40 7.22 20.95
CA THR A 132 10.98 5.89 21.08
C THR A 132 10.47 4.95 19.97
N PRO A 133 11.14 3.82 19.67
CA PRO A 133 10.64 2.85 18.70
C PRO A 133 9.24 2.32 19.02
N LEU A 134 8.92 2.14 20.30
CA LEU A 134 7.59 1.74 20.75
C LEU A 134 6.54 2.82 20.45
N GLN A 135 6.87 4.08 20.74
CA GLN A 135 6.00 5.22 20.44
C GLN A 135 5.76 5.40 18.95
N LEU A 136 6.79 5.20 18.12
CA LEU A 136 6.63 5.19 16.65
C LEU A 136 5.69 4.08 16.19
N ALA A 137 5.78 2.89 16.78
CA ALA A 137 4.85 1.80 16.49
C ALA A 137 3.41 2.15 16.90
N ILE A 138 3.22 2.80 18.06
CA ILE A 138 1.92 3.28 18.54
C ILE A 138 1.35 4.33 17.57
N ILE A 139 2.14 5.34 17.19
CA ILE A 139 1.74 6.38 16.24
C ILE A 139 1.36 5.76 14.89
N TYR A 140 2.20 4.88 14.35
CA TYR A 140 1.96 4.22 13.07
C TYR A 140 0.65 3.42 13.09
N ALA A 141 0.45 2.58 14.11
CA ALA A 141 -0.77 1.78 14.27
C ALA A 141 -2.00 2.66 14.52
N GLY A 142 -1.88 3.70 15.35
CA GLY A 142 -2.93 4.65 15.67
C GLY A 142 -3.44 5.37 14.43
N VAL A 143 -2.55 6.01 13.68
CA VAL A 143 -2.87 6.68 12.41
C VAL A 143 -3.46 5.68 11.41
N SER A 144 -2.91 4.47 11.31
CA SER A 144 -3.42 3.44 10.39
C SER A 144 -4.83 2.96 10.75
N SER A 145 -5.20 2.94 12.03
CA SER A 145 -6.53 2.54 12.49
C SER A 145 -7.66 3.46 12.00
N HIS A 146 -7.34 4.70 11.63
CA HIS A 146 -8.30 5.66 11.09
C HIS A 146 -8.59 5.44 9.60
N ARG A 147 -7.77 4.68 8.88
CA ARG A 147 -7.94 4.41 7.42
C ARG A 147 -9.07 3.43 7.10
N THR A 148 -9.40 2.51 8.00
CA THR A 148 -10.34 1.41 7.71
C THR A 148 -11.68 1.62 8.41
N SER A 149 -12.74 1.88 7.63
CA SER A 149 -14.09 1.65 8.11
C SER A 149 -14.24 0.16 8.40
N ARG A 150 -14.30 -0.23 9.68
CA ARG A 150 -14.97 -1.48 10.04
C ARG A 150 -16.47 -1.28 9.79
N THR A 151 -16.89 -1.54 8.56
CA THR A 151 -18.24 -2.11 8.34
C THR A 151 -18.22 -3.57 8.75
#